data_AF-A0A075K1K7-F1
#
_entry.id   AF-A0A075K1K7-F1
#
_cell.length_a   1.000
_cell.length_b   1.000
_cell.length_c   1.000
_cell.angle_alpha   90.00
_cell.angle_beta   90.00
_cell.angle_gamma   90.00
#
_symmetry.space_group_name_H-M   'P 1'
#
loop_
_entity.id
_entity.type
_entity.pdbx_description
1 polymer ?
#
loop_
_entity_poly.entity_id
_entity_poly.type
_entity_poly.pdbx_seq_one_letter_code
_entity_poly.pdbx_strand_id
1 'polypeptide(L)'
;MDPIDWNAKDREANAAWELLISDGIKRGGADKDFFESVLFARRQAQADGDMPSRTQYGELKYSRDQIARAAAHGREDIAAVLAIQLKVLKRLSSLRALAWLAIALLAYIAYRVR
;
A
#
# COMPACT_ATOMS: atom_id res chain seq x y z
N MET A 1 -39.15 -1.61 -19.01
CA MET A 1 -38.02 -1.17 -18.15
C MET A 1 -36.83 -1.04 -19.06
N ASP A 2 -36.30 0.17 -19.21
CA ASP A 2 -35.09 0.38 -20.00
C ASP A 2 -33.91 -0.37 -19.35
N PRO A 3 -33.02 -0.99 -20.13
CA PRO A 3 -31.84 -1.66 -19.57
C PRO A 3 -31.00 -0.62 -18.83
N ILE A 4 -30.68 -0.90 -17.56
CA ILE A 4 -29.78 -0.04 -16.77
C ILE A 4 -28.38 -0.13 -17.37
N ASP A 5 -27.81 1.00 -17.78
CA ASP A 5 -26.38 1.08 -18.14
C ASP A 5 -25.52 1.07 -16.87
N TRP A 6 -25.13 -0.14 -16.47
CA TRP A 6 -24.25 -0.37 -15.33
C TRP A 6 -22.85 0.22 -15.53
N ASN A 7 -22.37 0.33 -16.77
CA ASN A 7 -21.05 0.91 -17.03
C ASN A 7 -21.05 2.43 -16.76
N ALA A 8 -22.15 3.12 -17.11
CA ALA A 8 -22.31 4.52 -16.75
C ALA A 8 -22.33 4.74 -15.23
N LYS A 9 -23.10 3.91 -14.51
CA LYS A 9 -23.13 3.99 -13.04
C LYS A 9 -21.79 3.69 -12.37
N ASP A 10 -21.04 2.72 -12.89
CA ASP A 10 -19.72 2.41 -12.34
C ASP A 10 -18.69 3.51 -12.62
N ARG A 11 -18.79 4.21 -13.76
CA ARG A 11 -17.98 5.41 -14.03
C ARG A 11 -18.28 6.53 -13.03
N GLU A 12 -19.55 6.83 -12.78
CA GLU A 12 -19.97 7.83 -11.80
C GLU A 12 -19.51 7.47 -10.38
N ALA A 13 -19.72 6.22 -9.97
CA ALA A 13 -19.29 5.74 -8.66
C ALA A 13 -17.77 5.79 -8.49
N ASN A 14 -17.00 5.44 -9.52
CA ASN A 14 -15.55 5.56 -9.50
C ASN A 14 -15.10 7.01 -9.40
N ALA A 15 -15.72 7.92 -10.15
CA ALA A 15 -15.41 9.36 -10.08
C ALA A 15 -15.70 9.93 -8.68
N ALA A 16 -16.84 9.58 -8.08
CA ALA A 16 -17.20 10.01 -6.73
C ALA A 16 -16.21 9.47 -5.68
N TRP A 17 -15.77 8.22 -5.83
CA TRP A 17 -14.77 7.62 -4.94
C TRP A 17 -13.40 8.28 -5.09
N GLU A 18 -12.94 8.56 -6.32
CA GLU A 18 -11.67 9.26 -6.54
C GLU A 18 -11.69 10.64 -5.87
N LEU A 19 -12.82 11.35 -5.97
CA LEU A 19 -12.99 12.65 -5.34
C LEU A 19 -12.86 12.55 -3.81
N LEU A 20 -13.51 11.55 -3.20
CA LEU A 20 -13.44 11.30 -1.76
C LEU A 20 -12.02 10.97 -1.28
N ILE A 21 -11.28 10.18 -2.04
CA ILE A 21 -9.88 9.84 -1.73
C ILE A 21 -8.97 11.06 -1.92
N SER A 22 -9.22 11.86 -2.94
CA SER A 22 -8.46 13.10 -3.19
C SER A 22 -8.60 14.13 -2.07
N ASP A 23 -9.71 14.13 -1.34
CA ASP A 23 -9.85 14.92 -0.11
C ASP A 23 -8.97 14.39 1.04
N GLY A 24 -8.75 13.08 1.11
CA GLY A 24 -7.79 12.46 2.03
C GLY A 24 -6.35 12.93 1.76
N ILE A 25 -5.95 13.03 0.49
CA ILE A 25 -4.63 13.51 0.06
C ILE A 25 -4.33 14.92 0.61
N LYS A 26 -5.36 15.77 0.75
CA LYS A 26 -5.21 17.15 1.23
C LYS A 26 -4.85 17.24 2.72
N ARG A 27 -4.96 16.15 3.50
CA ARG A 27 -4.68 16.15 4.95
C ARG A 27 -3.19 16.26 5.31
N GLY A 28 -2.29 16.01 4.34
CA GLY A 28 -0.84 16.16 4.50
C GLY A 28 -0.15 15.06 5.31
N GLY A 29 1.19 15.01 5.27
CA GLY A 29 2.00 14.03 6.02
C GLY A 29 1.77 12.57 5.56
N ALA A 30 1.77 11.64 6.50
CA ALA A 30 1.62 10.20 6.22
C ALA A 30 0.26 9.84 5.58
N ASP A 31 -0.79 10.61 5.88
CA ASP A 31 -2.11 10.41 5.28
C ASP A 31 -2.06 10.66 3.76
N LYS A 32 -1.31 11.69 3.33
CA LYS A 32 -1.13 11.99 1.91
C LYS A 32 -0.52 10.82 1.16
N ASP A 33 0.59 10.29 1.65
CA ASP A 33 1.32 9.17 1.04
C ASP A 33 0.44 7.91 0.98
N PHE A 34 -0.35 7.66 2.02
CA PHE A 34 -1.32 6.57 2.06
C PHE A 34 -2.41 6.73 0.99
N PHE A 35 -3.08 7.88 0.94
CA PHE A 35 -4.18 8.10 -0.02
C PHE A 35 -3.69 8.15 -1.48
N GLU A 36 -2.50 8.69 -1.74
CA GLU A 36 -1.86 8.63 -3.07
C GLU A 36 -1.58 7.19 -3.48
N SER A 37 -1.07 6.37 -2.56
CA SER A 37 -0.79 4.95 -2.82
C SER A 37 -2.07 4.15 -3.09
N VAL A 38 -3.13 4.42 -2.32
CA VAL A 38 -4.45 3.78 -2.51
C VAL A 38 -5.06 4.16 -3.85
N LEU A 39 -4.96 5.43 -4.25
CA LEU A 39 -5.43 5.90 -5.56
C LEU A 39 -4.63 5.25 -6.71
N PHE A 40 -3.31 5.21 -6.58
CA PHE A 40 -2.43 4.56 -7.54
C PHE A 40 -2.76 3.07 -7.71
N ALA A 41 -2.86 2.33 -6.60
CA ALA A 41 -3.18 0.90 -6.61
C ALA A 41 -4.54 0.61 -7.28
N ARG A 42 -5.56 1.45 -7.03
CA ARG A 42 -6.87 1.28 -7.67
C ARG A 42 -6.80 1.53 -9.18
N ARG A 43 -6.09 2.57 -9.62
CA ARG A 43 -5.93 2.87 -11.06
C ARG A 43 -5.14 1.78 -11.77
N GLN A 44 -4.12 1.23 -11.10
CA GLN A 44 -3.37 0.09 -11.60
C GLN A 44 -4.28 -1.15 -11.75
N ALA A 45 -5.06 -1.51 -10.71
CA ALA A 45 -6.02 -2.62 -10.79
C ALA A 45 -7.10 -2.41 -11.86
N GLN A 46 -7.52 -1.17 -12.12
CA GLN A 46 -8.40 -0.84 -13.26
C GLN A 46 -7.72 -1.07 -14.61
N ALA A 47 -6.46 -0.62 -14.76
CA ALA A 47 -5.69 -0.77 -15.99
C ALA A 47 -5.38 -2.24 -16.30
N ASP A 48 -5.09 -3.03 -15.27
CA ASP A 48 -4.79 -4.46 -15.38
C ASP A 48 -6.05 -5.32 -15.55
N GLY A 49 -7.24 -4.69 -15.51
CA GLY A 49 -8.51 -5.39 -15.66
C GLY A 49 -8.80 -6.33 -14.49
N ASP A 50 -8.31 -6.01 -13.30
CA ASP A 50 -8.48 -6.79 -12.07
C ASP A 50 -9.65 -6.31 -11.20
N MET A 51 -10.38 -5.29 -11.66
CA MET A 51 -11.61 -4.84 -11.02
C MET A 51 -12.79 -5.79 -11.30
N PRO A 52 -13.71 -5.95 -10.33
CA PRO A 52 -14.88 -6.79 -10.52
C PRO A 52 -15.80 -6.20 -11.59
N SER A 53 -16.34 -7.07 -12.46
CA SER A 53 -17.35 -6.69 -13.45
C SER A 53 -18.75 -6.94 -12.91
N ARG A 54 -19.75 -6.15 -13.35
CA ARG A 54 -21.14 -6.41 -12.99
C ARG A 54 -21.77 -7.49 -13.87
N THR A 55 -22.58 -8.35 -13.26
CA THR A 55 -23.46 -9.26 -13.98
C THR A 55 -24.67 -8.51 -14.54
N GLN A 56 -25.45 -9.18 -15.39
CA GLN A 56 -26.71 -8.64 -15.93
C GLN A 56 -27.72 -8.21 -14.86
N TYR A 57 -27.58 -8.72 -13.62
CA TYR A 57 -28.42 -8.38 -12.47
C TYR A 57 -27.82 -7.27 -11.59
N GLY A 58 -26.67 -6.72 -11.98
CA GLY A 58 -25.97 -5.66 -11.24
C GLY A 58 -25.06 -6.14 -10.11
N GLU A 59 -24.91 -7.46 -9.91
CA GLU A 59 -24.01 -8.02 -8.89
C GLU A 59 -22.56 -7.92 -9.32
N LEU A 60 -21.65 -7.55 -8.41
CA LEU A 60 -20.22 -7.54 -8.68
C LEU A 60 -19.63 -8.95 -8.63
N LYS A 61 -18.90 -9.33 -9.67
CA LYS A 61 -18.29 -10.66 -9.77
C LYS A 61 -16.87 -10.55 -10.33
N TYR A 62 -15.95 -11.25 -9.66
CA TYR A 62 -14.61 -11.50 -10.18
C TYR A 62 -14.60 -12.78 -11.02
N SER A 63 -13.86 -12.75 -12.13
CA SER A 63 -13.51 -13.95 -12.88
C SER A 63 -12.48 -14.79 -12.13
N ARG A 64 -12.35 -16.08 -12.49
CA ARG A 64 -11.35 -16.96 -11.89
C ARG A 64 -9.92 -16.45 -12.14
N ASP A 65 -9.67 -15.90 -13.31
CA ASP A 65 -8.35 -15.38 -13.69
C ASP A 65 -7.99 -14.13 -12.88
N GLN A 66 -8.95 -13.22 -12.68
CA GLN A 66 -8.77 -12.05 -11.80
C GLN A 66 -8.46 -12.48 -10.36
N ILE A 67 -9.16 -13.49 -9.83
CA ILE A 67 -8.89 -14.01 -8.48
C ILE A 67 -7.48 -14.62 -8.40
N ALA A 68 -7.07 -15.36 -9.42
CA ALA A 68 -5.74 -15.97 -9.48
C ALA A 68 -4.64 -14.90 -9.53
N ARG A 69 -4.80 -13.85 -10.33
CA ARG A 69 -3.87 -12.71 -10.40
C ARG A 69 -3.83 -11.92 -9.10
N ALA A 70 -4.98 -11.57 -8.54
CA ALA A 70 -5.06 -10.88 -7.24
C ALA A 70 -4.38 -11.69 -6.13
N ALA A 71 -4.53 -13.01 -6.12
CA ALA A 71 -3.86 -13.89 -5.16
C ALA A 71 -2.34 -14.03 -5.41
N ALA A 72 -1.87 -13.83 -6.64
CA ALA A 72 -0.44 -13.78 -6.96
C ALA A 72 0.16 -12.44 -6.52
N HIS A 73 -0.44 -11.31 -6.93
CA HIS A 73 -0.02 -9.97 -6.53
C HIS A 73 -0.05 -9.78 -5.01
N GLY A 74 -1.10 -10.24 -4.33
CA GLY A 74 -1.14 -10.18 -2.87
C GLY A 74 0.00 -10.94 -2.18
N ARG A 75 0.46 -12.06 -2.76
CA ARG A 75 1.63 -12.80 -2.25
C ARG A 75 2.94 -12.05 -2.49
N GLU A 76 3.08 -11.44 -3.67
CA GLU A 76 4.24 -10.64 -4.03
C GLU A 76 4.36 -9.37 -3.19
N ASP A 77 3.25 -8.64 -3.01
CA ASP A 77 3.18 -7.43 -2.20
C ASP A 77 3.52 -7.71 -0.73
N ILE A 78 2.96 -8.79 -0.15
CA ILE A 78 3.29 -9.20 1.22
C ILE A 78 4.78 -9.56 1.33
N ALA A 79 5.32 -10.30 0.36
CA ALA A 79 6.74 -10.65 0.35
C ALA A 79 7.63 -9.38 0.26
N ALA A 80 7.25 -8.41 -0.56
CA ALA A 80 7.94 -7.14 -0.69
C ALA A 80 7.90 -6.33 0.63
N VAL A 81 6.74 -6.22 1.27
CA VAL A 81 6.57 -5.55 2.56
C VAL A 81 7.45 -6.20 3.63
N LEU A 82 7.42 -7.54 3.73
CA LEU A 82 8.27 -8.28 4.68
C LEU A 82 9.76 -8.06 4.42
N ALA A 83 10.18 -8.04 3.15
CA ALA A 83 11.57 -7.77 2.79
C ALA A 83 12.01 -6.34 3.19
N ILE A 84 11.14 -5.34 3.00
CA ILE A 84 11.38 -3.97 3.44
C ILE A 84 11.50 -3.92 4.97
N GLN A 85 10.55 -4.51 5.70
CA GLN A 85 10.58 -4.55 7.16
C GLN A 85 11.85 -5.24 7.69
N LEU A 86 12.26 -6.35 7.09
CA LEU A 86 13.50 -7.04 7.46
C LEU A 86 14.73 -6.16 7.26
N LYS A 87 14.81 -5.40 6.16
CA LYS A 87 15.90 -4.45 5.91
C LYS A 87 15.92 -3.33 6.95
N VAL A 88 14.76 -2.78 7.29
CA VAL A 88 14.62 -1.75 8.35
C VAL A 88 15.09 -2.29 9.69
N LEU A 89 14.66 -3.50 10.07
CA LEU A 89 15.08 -4.16 11.32
C LEU A 89 16.59 -4.40 11.36
N LYS A 90 17.20 -4.89 10.27
CA LYS A 90 18.66 -5.07 10.18
C LYS A 90 19.42 -3.75 10.36
N ARG A 91 18.91 -2.66 9.77
CA ARG A 91 19.50 -1.33 9.92
C ARG A 91 19.41 -0.84 11.37
N LEU A 92 18.25 -0.99 12.02
CA LEU A 92 18.07 -0.64 13.43
C LEU A 92 18.98 -1.46 14.35
N SER A 93 19.12 -2.76 14.11
CA SER A 93 20.04 -3.63 14.86
C SER A 93 21.50 -3.17 14.73
N SER A 94 21.92 -2.80 13.51
CA SER A 94 23.27 -2.30 13.25
C SER A 94 23.53 -0.96 13.93
N LEU A 95 22.55 -0.04 13.88
CA LEU A 95 22.61 1.24 14.59
C LEU A 95 22.69 1.04 16.11
N ARG A 96 21.93 0.08 16.65
CA ARG A 96 21.99 -0.27 18.06
C ARG A 96 23.38 -0.80 18.45
N ALA A 97 23.98 -1.63 17.61
CA ALA A 97 25.34 -2.13 17.85
C ALA A 97 26.38 -0.99 17.84
N LEU A 98 26.26 -0.04 16.89
CA LEU A 98 27.11 1.16 16.85
C LEU A 98 26.93 2.04 18.09
N ALA A 99 25.69 2.22 18.57
CA ALA A 99 25.42 2.97 19.79
C ALA A 99 26.10 2.33 21.01
N TRP A 100 26.02 1.00 21.16
CA TRP A 100 26.73 0.28 22.22
C TRP A 100 28.24 0.42 22.12
N LEU A 101 28.80 0.35 20.91
CA LEU A 101 30.22 0.58 20.65
C LEU A 101 30.65 1.99 21.06
N ALA A 102 29.86 3.01 20.72
CA ALA A 102 30.12 4.40 21.10
C ALA A 102 30.10 4.58 22.63
N ILE A 103 29.11 3.99 23.32
CA ILE A 103 29.03 4.02 24.78
C ILE A 103 30.27 3.37 25.42
N ALA A 104 30.67 2.19 24.94
CA ALA A 104 31.86 1.50 25.45
C ALA A 104 33.15 2.32 25.24
N LEU A 105 33.27 2.97 24.07
CA LEU A 105 34.40 3.81 23.74
C LEU A 105 34.47 5.05 24.65
N LEU A 106 33.33 5.71 24.89
CA LEU A 106 33.23 6.84 25.80
C LEU A 106 33.58 6.45 27.24
N ALA A 107 33.09 5.30 27.72
CA ALA A 107 33.42 4.78 29.05
C ALA A 107 34.93 4.52 29.19
N TYR A 108 35.56 3.96 28.15
CA TYR A 108 37.01 3.74 28.12
C TYR A 108 37.81 5.05 28.18
N ILE A 109 37.43 6.05 27.38
CA ILE A 109 38.08 7.37 27.41
C ILE A 109 37.92 8.02 28.80
N ALA A 110 36.71 7.98 29.37
CA ALA A 110 36.44 8.52 30.69
C ALA A 110 37.26 7.85 31.79
N TYR A 111 37.44 6.52 31.71
CA TYR A 111 38.32 5.79 32.62
C TYR A 111 39.79 6.20 32.49
N ARG A 112 40.25 6.44 31.26
CA ARG A 112 41.67 6.75 30.95
C ARG A 112 42.07 8.19 31.24
N VAL A 113 41.11 9.12 31.25
CA VAL A 113 41.32 10.54 31.59
C VAL A 113 41.22 10.80 33.08
N ARG A 114 40.57 9.91 33.83
CA ARG A 114 40.48 9.95 35.29
C ARG A 114 41.72 9.36 35.94
#